data_AF-A0A0Q9ENE9-F1
#
_entry.id   AF-A0A0Q9ENE9-F1
#
_cell.length_a   1.000
_cell.length_b   1.000
_cell.length_c   1.000
_cell.angle_alpha   90.00
_cell.angle_beta   90.00
_cell.angle_gamma   90.00
#
_symmetry.space_group_name_H-M   'P 1'
#
loop_
_entity.id
_entity.type
_entity.pdbx_description
1 polymer ?
#
loop_
_entity_poly.entity_id
_entity_poly.type
_entity_poly.pdbx_seq_one_letter_code
_entity_poly.pdbx_strand_id
1 'polypeptide(L)'
;MNPPRHPGARSAGRRRVARPSRRAEARALRLMPGELAWYVTGRFYLANDNTLADYGYFLHLSGIDNDLFNGERGETTAHFTFAARPFTARSASNGALQLGLDPIGEFSVFLQREPMGNFDDPSSFAQGECIATLRRTGMVVGTTVEQGITTPTPVMATNVFSARLLESRPFEFGGRRYDLAQVLGAGVTQFGTAAGTPATTPAGYQLAVPFTGSALALGAK
;
A
#
# COMPACT_ATOMS: atom_id res chain seq x y z
N MET A 1 -72.69 -24.34 -34.54
CA MET A 1 -72.43 -23.55 -33.32
C MET A 1 -70.93 -23.66 -33.05
N ASN A 2 -70.15 -22.63 -33.39
CA ASN A 2 -68.68 -22.67 -33.27
C ASN A 2 -68.23 -22.15 -31.89
N PRO A 3 -67.23 -22.76 -31.23
CA PRO A 3 -66.73 -22.23 -29.97
C PRO A 3 -65.81 -21.02 -30.19
N PRO A 4 -65.71 -20.10 -29.21
CA PRO A 4 -64.90 -18.90 -29.32
C PRO A 4 -63.40 -19.20 -29.14
N ARG A 5 -62.57 -18.59 -29.98
CA ARG A 5 -61.10 -18.61 -29.89
C ARG A 5 -60.64 -17.63 -28.81
N HIS A 6 -59.94 -18.11 -27.80
CA HIS A 6 -59.24 -17.27 -26.83
C HIS A 6 -57.99 -16.62 -27.46
N PRO A 7 -57.73 -15.31 -27.25
CA PRO A 7 -56.49 -14.67 -27.65
C PRO A 7 -55.36 -15.02 -26.68
N GLY A 8 -54.16 -15.18 -27.22
CA GLY A 8 -53.01 -15.80 -26.58
C GLY A 8 -52.44 -15.04 -25.38
N ALA A 9 -52.04 -15.83 -24.38
CA ALA A 9 -51.15 -15.41 -23.31
C ALA A 9 -49.76 -15.11 -23.89
N ARG A 10 -49.37 -13.83 -23.94
CA ARG A 10 -48.00 -13.42 -24.23
C ARG A 10 -47.11 -13.85 -23.07
N SER A 11 -46.15 -14.75 -23.34
CA SER A 11 -45.10 -15.10 -22.41
C SER A 11 -44.30 -13.85 -22.04
N ALA A 12 -44.32 -13.47 -20.77
CA ALA A 12 -43.41 -12.48 -20.23
C ALA A 12 -41.98 -13.05 -20.32
N GLY A 13 -41.26 -12.66 -21.36
CA GLY A 13 -39.85 -12.97 -21.52
C GLY A 13 -39.09 -12.41 -20.33
N ARG A 14 -38.54 -13.28 -19.48
CA ARG A 14 -37.57 -12.92 -18.46
C ARG A 14 -36.43 -12.18 -19.16
N ARG A 15 -36.35 -10.85 -18.98
CA ARG A 15 -35.20 -10.06 -19.40
C ARG A 15 -33.99 -10.63 -18.68
N ARG A 16 -33.15 -11.34 -19.43
CA ARG A 16 -31.84 -11.81 -18.98
C ARG A 16 -31.04 -10.55 -18.69
N VAL A 17 -30.77 -10.27 -17.41
CA VAL A 17 -29.86 -9.18 -17.02
C VAL A 17 -28.52 -9.49 -17.67
N ALA A 18 -28.09 -8.66 -18.62
CA ALA A 18 -26.81 -8.84 -19.29
C ALA A 18 -25.71 -8.75 -18.23
N ARG A 19 -24.86 -9.78 -18.14
CA ARG A 19 -23.65 -9.70 -17.32
C ARG A 19 -22.80 -8.53 -17.83
N PRO A 20 -22.31 -7.65 -16.95
CA PRO A 20 -21.43 -6.58 -17.35
C PRO A 20 -20.19 -7.15 -18.06
N SER A 21 -19.68 -6.41 -19.04
CA SER A 21 -18.46 -6.81 -19.73
C SER A 21 -17.26 -6.73 -18.77
N ARG A 22 -16.22 -7.54 -19.00
CA ARG A 22 -14.96 -7.48 -18.21
C ARG A 22 -14.39 -6.05 -18.11
N ARG A 23 -14.61 -5.23 -19.13
CA ARG A 23 -14.16 -3.83 -19.17
C ARG A 23 -14.99 -2.92 -18.27
N ALA A 24 -16.28 -3.21 -18.11
CA ALA A 24 -17.15 -2.51 -17.16
C ALA A 24 -16.88 -2.95 -15.71
N GLU A 25 -16.63 -4.24 -15.48
CA GLU A 25 -16.22 -4.78 -14.17
C GLU A 25 -14.87 -4.20 -13.72
N ALA A 26 -13.86 -4.18 -14.61
CA ALA A 26 -12.57 -3.57 -14.31
C ALA A 26 -12.68 -2.05 -14.05
N ARG A 27 -13.64 -1.37 -14.68
CA ARG A 27 -13.89 0.06 -14.43
C ARG A 27 -14.62 0.31 -13.11
N ALA A 28 -15.40 -0.65 -12.64
CA ALA A 28 -16.08 -0.58 -11.34
C ALA A 28 -15.13 -0.89 -10.17
N LEU A 29 -14.08 -1.69 -10.39
CA LEU A 29 -13.05 -1.98 -9.38
C LEU A 29 -12.01 -0.86 -9.24
N ARG A 30 -11.89 0.00 -10.25
CA ARG A 30 -10.88 1.05 -10.28
C ARG A 30 -11.26 2.19 -9.35
N LEU A 31 -10.31 2.56 -8.47
CA LEU A 31 -10.46 3.71 -7.60
C LEU A 31 -10.52 5.02 -8.42
N MET A 32 -11.44 5.87 -8.00
CA MET A 32 -11.52 7.26 -8.42
C MET A 32 -10.38 8.06 -7.77
N PRO A 33 -9.91 9.14 -8.43
CA PRO A 33 -8.89 10.01 -7.85
C PRO A 33 -9.29 10.50 -6.46
N GLY A 34 -8.38 10.39 -5.49
CA GLY A 34 -8.62 10.80 -4.11
C GLY A 34 -9.34 9.76 -3.25
N GLU A 35 -9.79 8.64 -3.79
CA GLU A 35 -10.30 7.53 -2.96
C GLU A 35 -9.17 6.83 -2.22
N LEU A 36 -9.47 6.35 -1.01
CA LEU A 36 -8.54 5.58 -0.20
C LEU A 36 -8.10 4.31 -0.94
N ALA A 37 -6.79 4.18 -1.15
CA ALA A 37 -6.15 3.01 -1.74
C ALA A 37 -5.73 2.00 -0.69
N TRP A 38 -5.10 2.45 0.40
CA TRP A 38 -4.65 1.56 1.46
C TRP A 38 -4.37 2.26 2.79
N TYR A 39 -4.31 1.43 3.83
CA TYR A 39 -3.60 1.71 5.08
C TYR A 39 -2.47 0.69 5.25
N VAL A 40 -1.30 1.17 5.67
CA VAL A 40 -0.12 0.34 5.95
C VAL A 40 0.45 0.67 7.31
N THR A 41 1.20 -0.26 7.88
CA THR A 41 2.09 -0.02 9.01
C THR A 41 3.45 -0.66 8.73
N GLY A 42 4.49 -0.12 9.32
CA GLY A 42 5.85 -0.59 9.07
C GLY A 42 6.88 0.04 9.98
N ARG A 43 8.15 -0.12 9.62
CA ARG A 43 9.27 0.56 10.25
C ARG A 43 10.18 1.19 9.20
N PHE A 44 10.64 2.41 9.48
CA PHE A 44 11.81 2.99 8.81
C PHE A 44 13.06 2.46 9.50
N TYR A 45 14.00 1.95 8.71
CA TYR A 45 15.26 1.41 9.20
C TYR A 45 16.42 2.25 8.73
N LEU A 46 17.38 2.50 9.63
CA LEU A 46 18.72 2.96 9.30
C LEU A 46 19.69 1.80 9.52
N ALA A 47 20.27 1.27 8.44
CA ALA A 47 21.25 0.20 8.51
C ALA A 47 22.63 0.71 8.97
N ASN A 48 23.51 -0.20 9.38
CA ASN A 48 24.87 0.11 9.84
C ASN A 48 25.76 0.76 8.77
N ASP A 49 25.41 0.60 7.49
CA ASP A 49 26.06 1.25 6.35
C ASP A 49 25.47 2.63 6.01
N ASN A 50 24.54 3.13 6.85
CA ASN A 50 23.79 4.37 6.70
C ASN A 50 22.80 4.38 5.52
N THR A 51 22.42 3.22 4.99
CA THR A 51 21.28 3.13 4.09
C THR A 51 19.96 3.13 4.86
N LEU A 52 18.94 3.74 4.24
CA LEU A 52 17.57 3.78 4.72
C LEU A 52 16.70 2.85 3.89
N ALA A 53 15.76 2.19 4.54
CA ALA A 53 14.72 1.42 3.89
C ALA A 53 13.46 1.37 4.76
N ASP A 54 12.30 1.21 4.11
CA ASP A 54 11.03 0.99 4.78
C ASP A 54 10.43 -0.36 4.38
N TYR A 55 9.96 -1.08 5.40
CA TYR A 55 9.34 -2.41 5.28
C TYR A 55 8.10 -2.47 6.15
N GLY A 56 7.12 -3.26 5.73
CA GLY A 56 5.92 -3.46 6.51
C GLY A 56 4.82 -4.19 5.76
N TYR A 57 3.59 -3.99 6.21
CA TYR A 57 2.43 -4.70 5.70
C TYR A 57 1.17 -3.83 5.61
N PHE A 58 0.21 -4.32 4.84
CA PHE A 58 -1.06 -3.66 4.61
C PHE A 58 -2.06 -4.00 5.72
N LEU A 59 -2.64 -2.96 6.32
CA LEU A 59 -3.78 -3.05 7.23
C LEU A 59 -5.11 -3.04 6.45
N HIS A 60 -5.09 -2.41 5.27
CA HIS A 60 -6.20 -2.33 4.33
C HIS A 60 -5.64 -2.17 2.92
N LEU A 61 -6.21 -2.85 1.94
CA LEU A 61 -5.90 -2.68 0.52
C LEU A 61 -7.20 -2.72 -0.27
N SER A 62 -7.59 -1.56 -0.82
CA SER A 62 -8.83 -1.43 -1.58
C SER A 62 -8.85 -2.40 -2.77
N GLY A 63 -10.05 -2.89 -3.11
CA GLY A 63 -10.24 -3.86 -4.20
C GLY A 63 -9.89 -5.31 -3.86
N ILE A 64 -9.37 -5.59 -2.65
CA ILE A 64 -9.20 -6.94 -2.12
C ILE A 64 -10.28 -7.21 -1.06
N ASP A 65 -11.19 -8.14 -1.37
CA ASP A 65 -12.35 -8.43 -0.50
C ASP A 65 -12.06 -9.50 0.56
N ASN A 66 -10.97 -10.26 0.41
CA ASN A 66 -10.57 -11.32 1.34
C ASN A 66 -9.81 -10.76 2.54
N ASP A 67 -9.77 -11.50 3.65
CA ASP A 67 -8.97 -11.12 4.81
C ASP A 67 -7.49 -11.01 4.44
N LEU A 68 -6.85 -9.92 4.85
CA LEU A 68 -5.43 -9.67 4.58
C LEU A 68 -4.54 -10.44 5.55
N PHE A 69 -5.11 -11.11 6.56
CA PHE A 69 -4.38 -11.80 7.61
C PHE A 69 -4.77 -13.28 7.74
N ASN A 70 -3.78 -14.13 7.96
CA ASN A 70 -3.96 -15.52 8.37
C ASN A 70 -4.06 -15.63 9.90
N GLY A 71 -5.12 -15.07 10.49
CA GLY A 71 -5.36 -15.06 11.93
C GLY A 71 -5.40 -13.65 12.54
N GLU A 72 -4.91 -13.50 13.76
CA GLU A 72 -4.83 -12.20 14.43
C GLU A 72 -3.94 -11.24 13.63
N ARG A 73 -4.32 -9.96 13.57
CA ARG A 73 -3.60 -8.96 12.76
C ARG A 73 -2.19 -8.72 13.31
N GLY A 74 -1.19 -8.99 12.48
CA GLY A 74 0.22 -8.76 12.82
C GLY A 74 1.13 -8.99 11.61
N GLU A 75 2.41 -8.68 11.76
CA GLU A 75 3.42 -8.83 10.71
C GLU A 75 3.59 -10.29 10.27
N THR A 76 3.48 -11.23 11.20
CA THR A 76 3.66 -12.67 10.95
C THR A 76 2.45 -13.31 10.28
N THR A 77 1.31 -12.62 10.22
CA THR A 77 0.06 -13.13 9.64
C THR A 77 -0.36 -12.38 8.39
N ALA A 78 0.29 -11.26 8.04
CA ALA A 78 -0.08 -10.45 6.89
C ALA A 78 0.28 -11.09 5.54
N HIS A 79 -0.70 -11.20 4.65
CA HIS A 79 -0.53 -11.68 3.28
C HIS A 79 0.05 -10.64 2.33
N PHE A 80 -0.13 -9.36 2.60
CA PHE A 80 0.36 -8.29 1.72
C PHE A 80 1.40 -7.45 2.45
N THR A 81 2.60 -7.43 1.89
CA THR A 81 3.76 -6.73 2.45
C THR A 81 4.34 -5.76 1.45
N PHE A 82 5.16 -4.82 1.91
CA PHE A 82 5.92 -3.92 1.05
C PHE A 82 7.36 -3.81 1.50
N ALA A 83 8.23 -3.48 0.53
CA ALA A 83 9.62 -3.19 0.78
C ALA A 83 10.10 -2.11 -0.19
N ALA A 84 10.75 -1.07 0.35
CA ALA A 84 11.48 -0.11 -0.45
C ALA A 84 12.87 -0.64 -0.82
N ARG A 85 13.37 -0.22 -1.99
CA ARG A 85 14.78 -0.38 -2.30
C ARG A 85 15.61 0.53 -1.39
N PRO A 86 16.69 0.04 -0.77
CA PRO A 86 17.54 0.86 0.09
C PRO A 86 18.06 2.11 -0.62
N PHE A 87 18.15 3.22 0.11
CA PHE A 87 18.58 4.51 -0.40
C PHE A 87 19.35 5.31 0.65
N THR A 88 20.06 6.35 0.24
CA THR A 88 20.70 7.31 1.16
C THR A 88 19.98 8.64 1.05
N ALA A 89 19.48 9.15 2.18
CA ALA A 89 18.86 10.47 2.24
C ALA A 89 19.91 11.55 2.53
N ARG A 90 19.58 12.78 2.13
CA ARG A 90 20.26 13.98 2.65
C ARG A 90 19.43 14.58 3.76
N SER A 91 20.02 15.49 4.53
CA SER A 91 19.32 16.17 5.59
C SER A 91 19.46 17.69 5.49
N ALA A 92 18.46 18.39 6.01
CA ALA A 92 18.49 19.83 6.24
C ALA A 92 17.78 20.12 7.57
N SER A 93 18.10 21.25 8.21
CA SER A 93 17.46 21.68 9.44
C SER A 93 16.84 23.07 9.27
N ASN A 94 15.72 23.30 9.97
CA ASN A 94 15.07 24.61 10.06
C ASN A 94 14.44 24.78 11.44
N GLY A 95 15.21 25.36 12.38
CA GLY A 95 14.78 25.48 13.77
C GLY A 95 14.53 24.11 14.39
N ALA A 96 13.32 23.89 14.90
CA ALA A 96 12.87 22.63 15.51
C ALA A 96 12.45 21.56 14.50
N LEU A 97 12.68 21.79 13.20
CA LEU A 97 12.39 20.84 12.13
C LEU A 97 13.66 20.20 11.61
N GLN A 98 13.71 18.88 11.66
CA GLN A 98 14.72 18.08 10.98
C GLN A 98 14.10 17.50 9.72
N LEU A 99 14.70 17.82 8.57
CA LEU A 99 14.19 17.44 7.24
C LEU A 99 15.03 16.30 6.67
N GLY A 100 14.38 15.21 6.28
CA GLY A 100 14.94 14.12 5.47
C GLY A 100 14.59 14.33 4.01
N LEU A 101 15.59 14.26 3.13
CA LEU A 101 15.45 14.46 1.68
C LEU A 101 15.75 13.15 0.97
N ASP A 102 14.73 12.33 0.77
CA ASP A 102 14.87 11.02 0.16
C ASP A 102 14.89 11.16 -1.36
N PRO A 103 15.82 10.49 -2.07
CA PRO A 103 15.85 10.50 -3.52
C PRO A 103 14.61 9.81 -4.10
N ILE A 104 14.42 10.00 -5.41
CA ILE A 104 13.45 9.21 -6.17
C ILE A 104 13.84 7.73 -6.06
N GLY A 105 12.96 6.94 -5.46
CA GLY A 105 13.15 5.51 -5.20
C GLY A 105 11.95 4.68 -5.62
N GLU A 106 12.14 3.37 -5.55
CA GLU A 106 11.14 2.36 -5.86
C GLU A 106 10.80 1.55 -4.61
N PHE A 107 9.55 1.12 -4.53
CA PHE A 107 9.10 0.14 -3.56
C PHE A 107 8.17 -0.85 -4.25
N SER A 108 8.15 -2.07 -3.72
CA SER A 108 7.38 -3.16 -4.28
C SER A 108 6.39 -3.69 -3.26
N VAL A 109 5.28 -4.22 -3.76
CA VAL A 109 4.26 -4.92 -3.00
C VAL A 109 4.40 -6.41 -3.25
N PHE A 110 4.36 -7.20 -2.19
CA PHE A 110 4.56 -8.64 -2.21
C PHE A 110 3.34 -9.36 -1.64
N LEU A 111 3.01 -10.51 -2.23
CA LEU A 111 2.04 -11.46 -1.73
C LEU A 111 2.77 -12.61 -1.00
N GLN A 112 2.55 -12.69 0.30
CA GLN A 112 3.00 -13.76 1.18
C GLN A 112 1.91 -14.84 1.22
N ARG A 113 2.09 -15.94 0.49
CA ARG A 113 1.12 -17.06 0.52
C ARG A 113 1.09 -17.74 1.88
N GLU A 114 2.26 -17.84 2.48
CA GLU A 114 2.47 -18.26 3.86
C GLU A 114 3.09 -17.05 4.60
N PRO A 115 2.27 -16.25 5.30
CA PRO A 115 2.75 -15.06 6.00
C PRO A 115 3.91 -15.36 6.95
N MET A 116 4.95 -14.54 6.85
CA MET A 116 6.19 -14.69 7.62
C MET A 116 6.91 -13.37 7.86
N GLY A 117 6.21 -12.24 7.70
CA GLY A 117 6.79 -10.92 7.97
C GLY A 117 7.27 -10.82 9.41
N ASN A 118 8.44 -10.23 9.60
CA ASN A 118 9.06 -10.09 10.91
C ASN A 118 9.84 -8.79 10.97
N PHE A 119 9.52 -7.90 11.92
CA PHE A 119 10.25 -6.65 12.07
C PHE A 119 11.69 -6.82 12.57
N ASP A 120 12.03 -7.99 13.13
CA ASP A 120 13.40 -8.31 13.52
C ASP A 120 14.23 -8.88 12.34
N ASP A 121 13.58 -9.25 11.24
CA ASP A 121 14.20 -9.57 9.94
C ASP A 121 13.51 -8.76 8.83
N PRO A 122 13.89 -7.49 8.59
CA PRO A 122 13.17 -6.62 7.66
C PRO A 122 13.12 -7.18 6.22
N SER A 123 14.08 -8.03 5.85
CA SER A 123 14.11 -8.65 4.53
C SER A 123 12.95 -9.63 4.29
N SER A 124 12.38 -10.19 5.36
CA SER A 124 11.23 -11.11 5.33
C SER A 124 10.01 -10.54 4.60
N PHE A 125 9.79 -9.23 4.70
CA PHE A 125 8.68 -8.53 4.02
C PHE A 125 8.81 -8.56 2.48
N ALA A 126 9.98 -8.90 1.93
CA ALA A 126 10.24 -8.98 0.49
C ALA A 126 10.36 -10.42 -0.04
N GLN A 127 10.11 -11.45 0.78
CA GLN A 127 10.33 -12.86 0.41
C GLN A 127 9.18 -13.48 -0.40
N GLY A 128 8.02 -12.80 -0.50
CA GLY A 128 6.85 -13.28 -1.23
C GLY A 128 6.89 -13.04 -2.75
N GLU A 129 5.76 -13.30 -3.41
CA GLU A 129 5.58 -13.02 -4.84
C GLU A 129 5.48 -11.49 -5.06
N CYS A 130 6.41 -10.89 -5.78
CA CYS A 130 6.31 -9.47 -6.14
C CYS A 130 5.16 -9.24 -7.14
N ILE A 131 4.09 -8.58 -6.68
CA ILE A 131 2.84 -8.36 -7.44
C ILE A 131 2.71 -6.94 -8.01
N ALA A 132 3.46 -5.97 -7.47
CA ALA A 132 3.53 -4.63 -8.04
C ALA A 132 4.83 -3.92 -7.67
N THR A 133 5.25 -3.00 -8.53
CA THR A 133 6.35 -2.06 -8.25
C THR A 133 5.89 -0.64 -8.53
N LEU A 134 6.15 0.26 -7.58
CA LEU A 134 5.85 1.67 -7.66
C LEU A 134 7.12 2.50 -7.57
N ARG A 135 7.11 3.67 -8.21
CA ARG A 135 8.22 4.63 -8.19
C ARG A 135 7.76 6.00 -7.77
N ARG A 136 8.44 6.57 -6.76
CA ARG A 136 8.21 7.94 -6.30
C ARG A 136 8.34 8.93 -7.48
N THR A 137 7.43 9.89 -7.58
CA THR A 137 7.41 10.84 -8.71
C THR A 137 8.39 11.99 -8.56
N GLY A 138 8.95 12.15 -7.36
CA GLY A 138 9.89 13.22 -7.01
C GLY A 138 10.62 12.89 -5.71
N MET A 139 11.48 13.81 -5.27
CA MET A 139 12.09 13.78 -3.95
C MET A 139 11.01 13.78 -2.87
N VAL A 140 11.23 13.01 -1.81
CA VAL A 140 10.33 12.99 -0.65
C VAL A 140 10.95 13.82 0.46
N VAL A 141 10.14 14.69 1.06
CA VAL A 141 10.56 15.46 2.24
C VAL A 141 9.87 14.84 3.45
N GLY A 142 10.65 14.17 4.29
CA GLY A 142 10.27 13.81 5.65
C GLY A 142 10.51 15.00 6.57
N THR A 143 9.54 15.31 7.43
CA THR A 143 9.66 16.36 8.46
C THR A 143 9.51 15.73 9.82
N THR A 144 10.58 15.75 10.59
CA THR A 144 10.59 15.40 12.01
C THR A 144 10.46 16.67 12.83
N VAL A 145 9.48 16.69 13.74
CA VAL A 145 9.34 17.74 14.75
C VAL A 145 10.14 17.32 15.97
N GLU A 146 11.07 18.16 16.40
CA GLU A 146 11.88 17.96 17.59
C GLU A 146 11.42 18.88 18.72
N GLN A 147 11.55 18.43 19.96
CA GLN A 147 11.29 19.22 21.17
C GLN A 147 12.55 19.32 22.02
N GLY A 148 12.78 20.51 22.60
CA GLY A 148 13.92 20.78 23.48
C GLY A 148 14.92 21.73 22.83
N ILE A 149 15.53 22.59 23.65
CA ILE A 149 16.49 23.62 23.19
C ILE A 149 17.91 23.05 23.21
N THR A 150 18.28 22.34 24.27
CA THR A 150 19.65 21.83 24.50
C THR A 150 19.82 20.37 24.08
N THR A 151 18.74 19.60 24.11
CA THR A 151 18.74 18.17 23.75
C THR A 151 17.46 17.89 22.97
N PRO A 152 17.47 18.15 21.65
CA PRO A 152 16.31 17.91 20.80
C PRO A 152 15.94 16.43 20.82
N THR A 153 14.66 16.13 21.05
CA THR A 153 14.11 14.78 20.96
C THR A 153 13.00 14.74 19.91
N PRO A 154 12.95 13.71 19.04
CA PRO A 154 11.87 13.56 18.09
C PRO A 154 10.53 13.36 18.79
N VAL A 155 9.52 14.14 18.40
CA VAL A 155 8.14 14.00 18.88
C VAL A 155 7.32 13.15 17.90
N MET A 156 7.41 13.49 16.61
CA MET A 156 6.79 12.78 15.51
C MET A 156 7.49 13.13 14.20
N ALA A 157 7.35 12.28 13.19
CA ALA A 157 7.71 12.63 11.83
C ALA A 157 6.57 12.40 10.85
N THR A 158 6.54 13.16 9.77
CA THR A 158 5.55 13.01 8.71
C THR A 158 6.22 13.07 7.35
N ASN A 159 5.62 12.44 6.35
CA ASN A 159 6.01 12.63 4.95
C ASN A 159 4.78 12.58 4.04
N VAL A 160 4.94 13.12 2.83
CA VAL A 160 3.98 12.96 1.75
C VAL A 160 4.74 12.71 0.46
N PHE A 161 4.30 11.74 -0.33
CA PHE A 161 4.86 11.49 -1.66
C PHE A 161 3.82 10.90 -2.60
N SER A 162 4.01 11.15 -3.89
CA SER A 162 3.28 10.43 -4.94
C SER A 162 4.18 9.37 -5.55
N ALA A 163 3.60 8.23 -5.92
CA ALA A 163 4.30 7.16 -6.61
C ALA A 163 3.44 6.61 -7.75
N ARG A 164 4.06 6.41 -8.91
CA ARG A 164 3.42 5.80 -10.07
C ARG A 164 3.58 4.30 -10.03
N LEU A 165 2.52 3.59 -10.38
CA LEU A 165 2.58 2.16 -10.63
C LEU A 165 3.39 1.92 -11.91
N LEU A 166 4.52 1.23 -11.79
CA LEU A 166 5.37 0.87 -12.92
C LEU A 166 4.98 -0.49 -13.49
N GLU A 167 4.80 -1.45 -12.60
CA GLU A 167 4.49 -2.84 -12.95
C GLU A 167 3.41 -3.38 -12.03
N SER A 168 2.53 -4.22 -12.57
CA SER A 168 1.55 -5.01 -11.83
C SER A 168 1.40 -6.36 -12.48
N ARG A 169 1.39 -7.42 -11.67
CA ARG A 169 1.23 -8.80 -12.12
C ARG A 169 -0.09 -9.33 -11.57
N PRO A 170 -0.95 -9.93 -12.40
CA PRO A 170 -2.17 -10.56 -11.89
C PRO A 170 -1.83 -11.71 -10.94
N PHE A 171 -2.56 -11.82 -9.84
CA PHE A 171 -2.35 -12.85 -8.81
C PHE A 171 -3.68 -13.45 -8.34
N GLU A 172 -3.63 -14.67 -7.80
CA GLU A 172 -4.78 -15.33 -7.19
C GLU A 172 -4.70 -15.23 -5.67
N PHE A 173 -5.79 -14.81 -5.03
CA PHE A 173 -5.90 -14.71 -3.58
C PHE A 173 -7.34 -15.03 -3.12
N GLY A 174 -7.50 -15.88 -2.09
CA GLY A 174 -8.82 -16.31 -1.61
C GLY A 174 -9.81 -16.69 -2.72
N GLY A 175 -9.36 -17.50 -3.68
CA GLY A 175 -10.17 -18.03 -4.79
C GLY A 175 -10.54 -17.03 -5.89
N ARG A 176 -9.96 -15.83 -5.90
CA ARG A 176 -10.22 -14.78 -6.90
C ARG A 176 -8.92 -14.23 -7.49
N ARG A 177 -8.99 -13.87 -8.77
CA ARG A 177 -7.91 -13.20 -9.50
C ARG A 177 -7.98 -11.69 -9.32
N TYR A 178 -6.86 -11.08 -8.97
CA TYR A 178 -6.68 -9.64 -8.78
C TYR A 178 -5.53 -9.11 -9.64
N ASP A 179 -5.50 -7.79 -9.83
CA ASP A 179 -4.42 -7.05 -10.49
C ASP A 179 -4.45 -5.61 -9.96
N LEU A 180 -3.36 -5.17 -9.31
CA LEU A 180 -3.31 -3.85 -8.68
C LEU A 180 -3.39 -2.70 -9.69
N ALA A 181 -3.04 -2.93 -10.97
CA ALA A 181 -3.24 -1.92 -12.02
C ALA A 181 -4.73 -1.64 -12.30
N GLN A 182 -5.60 -2.64 -12.09
CA GLN A 182 -7.05 -2.48 -12.26
C GLN A 182 -7.66 -1.70 -11.10
N VAL A 183 -7.07 -1.79 -9.91
CA VAL A 183 -7.53 -1.08 -8.71
C VAL A 183 -6.93 0.33 -8.63
N LEU A 184 -5.61 0.44 -8.58
CA LEU A 184 -4.87 1.67 -8.29
C LEU A 184 -4.75 2.61 -9.48
N GLY A 185 -4.99 2.10 -10.70
CA GLY A 185 -4.81 2.86 -11.93
C GLY A 185 -3.37 3.36 -12.11
N ALA A 186 -3.14 4.66 -11.95
CA ALA A 186 -1.85 5.30 -12.22
C ALA A 186 -0.85 5.20 -11.05
N GLY A 187 -1.31 4.87 -9.84
CA GLY A 187 -0.51 4.86 -8.62
C GLY A 187 -1.20 5.61 -7.49
N VAL A 188 -0.42 6.10 -6.53
CA VAL A 188 -0.96 6.69 -5.29
C VAL A 188 -0.25 7.98 -4.85
N THR A 189 -0.91 8.76 -3.99
CA THR A 189 -0.27 9.70 -3.07
C THR A 189 -0.37 9.16 -1.66
N GLN A 190 0.75 8.97 -0.99
CA GLN A 190 0.85 8.44 0.37
C GLN A 190 1.23 9.54 1.37
N PHE A 191 0.59 9.49 2.53
CA PHE A 191 0.85 10.28 3.73
C PHE A 191 1.36 9.33 4.82
N GLY A 192 2.52 9.63 5.40
CA GLY A 192 3.12 8.85 6.48
C GLY A 192 3.14 9.63 7.79
N THR A 193 3.03 8.90 8.91
CA THR A 193 3.30 9.40 10.26
C THR A 193 4.13 8.37 10.99
N ALA A 194 5.28 8.80 11.53
CA ALA A 194 6.19 7.96 12.30
C ALA A 194 6.25 8.41 13.76
N ALA A 195 6.45 7.45 14.65
CA ALA A 195 6.59 7.70 16.08
C ALA A 195 7.87 8.50 16.39
N GLY A 196 7.84 9.30 17.47
CA GLY A 196 9.05 9.92 18.01
C GLY A 196 9.96 8.94 18.75
N THR A 197 9.41 7.82 19.23
CA THR A 197 10.15 6.79 19.96
C THR A 197 10.51 5.62 19.04
N PRO A 198 11.80 5.23 18.95
CA PRO A 198 12.21 4.04 18.21
C PRO A 198 11.66 2.74 18.83
N ALA A 199 11.49 1.73 17.99
CA ALA A 199 11.29 0.35 18.43
C ALA A 199 12.63 -0.33 18.71
N THR A 200 12.58 -1.58 19.19
CA THR A 200 13.76 -2.45 19.27
C THR A 200 14.45 -2.53 17.91
N THR A 201 15.74 -2.23 17.89
CA THR A 201 16.57 -2.25 16.69
C THR A 201 17.11 -3.67 16.45
N PRO A 202 16.83 -4.28 15.29
CA PRO A 202 17.39 -5.60 14.97
C PRO A 202 18.87 -5.56 14.61
N ALA A 203 19.49 -6.73 14.59
CA ALA A 203 20.89 -6.86 14.17
C ALA A 203 21.11 -6.32 12.75
N GLY A 204 22.21 -5.59 12.55
CA GLY A 204 22.55 -4.95 11.28
C GLY A 204 21.98 -3.53 11.10
N TYR A 205 21.19 -3.06 12.07
CA TYR A 205 20.58 -1.74 12.05
C TYR A 205 20.99 -0.89 13.26
N GLN A 206 20.92 0.43 13.08
CA GLN A 206 21.18 1.45 14.10
C GLN A 206 19.88 2.04 14.65
N LEU A 207 18.83 2.06 13.84
CA LEU A 207 17.54 2.65 14.18
C LEU A 207 16.40 1.90 13.49
N ALA A 208 15.29 1.73 14.21
CA ALA A 208 14.03 1.26 13.65
C ALA A 208 12.87 2.13 14.20
N VAL A 209 12.18 2.87 13.35
CA VAL A 209 11.11 3.80 13.75
C VAL A 209 9.75 3.32 13.22
N PRO A 210 8.79 2.96 14.08
CA PRO A 210 7.44 2.59 13.66
C PRO A 210 6.72 3.72 12.92
N PHE A 211 5.93 3.37 11.91
CA PHE A 211 5.08 4.31 11.20
C PHE A 211 3.77 3.70 10.74
N THR A 212 2.80 4.57 10.49
CA THR A 212 1.57 4.26 9.73
C THR A 212 1.53 5.08 8.45
N GLY A 213 1.01 4.51 7.38
CA GLY A 213 0.80 5.18 6.10
C GLY A 213 -0.64 5.06 5.63
N SER A 214 -1.14 6.11 5.00
CA SER A 214 -2.41 6.10 4.26
C SER A 214 -2.18 6.60 2.85
N ALA A 215 -2.84 6.01 1.86
CA ALA A 215 -2.66 6.43 0.49
C ALA A 215 -3.98 6.62 -0.24
N LEU A 216 -3.99 7.61 -1.14
CA LEU A 216 -5.09 7.92 -2.02
C LEU A 216 -4.71 7.57 -3.46
N ALA A 217 -5.67 7.10 -4.26
CA ALA A 217 -5.45 6.85 -5.68
C ALA A 217 -5.15 8.15 -6.44
N LEU A 218 -4.17 8.09 -7.35
CA LEU A 218 -3.82 9.22 -8.22
C LEU A 218 -4.92 9.49 -9.26
N GLY A 219 -4.95 10.76 -9.71
CA GLY A 219 -5.64 11.18 -10.92
C GLY A 219 -5.29 10.32 -12.14
N ALA A 220 -6.27 10.09 -13.01
CA ALA A 220 -5.95 9.65 -14.37
C ALA A 220 -5.11 10.75 -15.06
N LYS A 221 -4.19 10.31 -15.93
CA LYS A 221 -3.57 11.22 -16.90
C LYS A 221 -4.60 11.67 -17.93
#